data_AF-X1GFZ4-F1
#
_entry.id   AF-X1GFZ4-F1
#
_cell.length_a   1.000
_cell.length_b   1.000
_cell.length_c   1.000
_cell.angle_alpha   90.00
_cell.angle_beta   90.00
_cell.angle_gamma   90.00
#
_symmetry.space_group_name_H-M   'P 1'
#
loop_
_entity.id
_entity.type
_entity.pdbx_description
1 polymer ?
#
loop_
_entity_poly.entity_id
_entity_poly.type
_entity_poly.pdbx_seq_one_letter_code
_entity_poly.pdbx_strand_id
1 'polypeptide(L)'
;SSVNIPENISFPDINTDVTVLLEKGEKNLSGDLAISYLHYISGEGESILYVSDQQDVYLSILDKLMANKSYSEIANEMQLISEYFASDFSVEELISLGSSMTKLQESKIFKDKTLPIIVVEIDGNNYHVPQPEKITEIFGEFESVVTPEEKEKSDIIILNGCGSPGIANSAGNKLQNDFQIVEIGNAASFQYTETKIIVTSFKISVIEPVAITVIRYLCCAFVIF
;
A
#
# COMPACT_ATOMS: atom_id res chain seq x y z
N SER A 1 2.34 26.41 -5.19
CA SER A 1 1.25 25.63 -4.55
C SER A 1 0.89 26.28 -3.24
N SER A 2 -0.31 26.06 -2.68
CA SER A 2 -0.65 26.59 -1.35
C SER A 2 -0.14 25.62 -0.30
N VAL A 3 0.66 26.11 0.64
CA VAL A 3 1.23 25.33 1.74
C VAL A 3 0.99 26.08 3.04
N ASN A 4 0.55 25.38 4.08
CA ASN A 4 0.40 25.96 5.40
C ASN A 4 1.74 25.97 6.14
N ILE A 5 2.27 27.16 6.43
CA ILE A 5 3.53 27.33 7.13
C ILE A 5 3.26 27.32 8.65
N PRO A 6 3.89 26.42 9.44
CA PRO A 6 3.51 26.19 10.84
C PRO A 6 3.87 27.37 11.76
N GLU A 7 4.96 28.07 11.45
CA GLU A 7 5.49 29.19 12.22
C GLU A 7 6.25 30.19 11.32
N ASN A 8 6.60 31.35 11.87
CA ASN A 8 7.45 32.29 11.14
C ASN A 8 8.86 31.72 11.05
N ILE A 9 9.36 31.52 9.84
CA ILE A 9 10.67 30.94 9.58
C ILE A 9 11.52 31.87 8.71
N SER A 10 12.83 31.69 8.83
CA SER A 10 13.82 32.39 8.03
C SER A 10 14.86 31.38 7.58
N PHE A 11 15.13 31.32 6.28
CA PHE A 11 16.06 30.34 5.70
C PHE A 11 16.80 30.93 4.49
N PRO A 12 18.01 30.44 4.18
CA PRO A 12 18.72 30.88 2.98
C PRO A 12 18.02 30.38 1.73
N ASP A 13 17.92 31.23 0.71
CA ASP A 13 17.55 30.78 -0.63
C ASP A 13 18.68 29.94 -1.23
N ILE A 14 18.34 28.84 -1.92
CA ILE A 14 19.37 27.94 -2.46
C ILE A 14 20.00 28.45 -3.76
N ASN A 15 19.36 29.40 -4.44
CA ASN A 15 19.80 29.93 -5.74
C ASN A 15 20.46 31.31 -5.61
N THR A 16 20.35 31.96 -4.45
CA THR A 16 20.80 33.34 -4.21
C THR A 16 21.33 33.52 -2.79
N ASP A 17 22.18 34.52 -2.55
CA ASP A 17 22.68 34.85 -1.20
C ASP A 17 21.64 35.59 -0.32
N VAL A 18 20.35 35.46 -0.63
CA VAL A 18 19.28 36.18 0.05
C VAL A 18 18.65 35.29 1.12
N THR A 19 18.35 35.89 2.28
CA THR A 19 17.54 35.24 3.31
C THR A 19 16.06 35.44 3.00
N VAL A 20 15.33 34.33 2.89
CA VAL A 20 13.88 34.30 2.74
C VAL A 20 13.24 34.39 4.13
N LEU A 21 12.26 35.28 4.28
CA LEU A 21 11.38 35.32 5.43
C LEU A 21 10.00 34.79 5.01
N LEU A 22 9.53 33.74 5.67
CA LEU A 22 8.23 33.14 5.40
C LEU A 22 7.39 33.17 6.66
N GLU A 23 6.28 33.92 6.62
CA GLU A 23 5.36 34.03 7.75
C GLU A 23 4.45 32.81 7.87
N LYS A 24 4.03 32.53 9.09
CA LYS A 24 3.04 31.52 9.45
C LYS A 24 1.74 31.66 8.64
N GLY A 25 1.13 30.51 8.32
CA GLY A 25 -0.17 30.38 7.68
C GLY A 25 -0.08 29.95 6.22
N GLU A 26 -1.21 29.97 5.52
CA GLU A 26 -1.30 29.60 4.10
C GLU A 26 -0.48 30.54 3.22
N LYS A 27 0.47 29.99 2.45
CA LYS A 27 1.32 30.72 1.51
C LYS A 27 1.33 30.04 0.15
N ASN A 28 1.24 30.85 -0.90
CA ASN A 28 1.46 30.40 -2.27
C ASN A 28 2.95 30.45 -2.60
N LEU A 29 3.57 29.28 -2.72
CA LEU A 29 5.00 29.17 -3.05
C LEU A 29 5.21 29.11 -4.57
N SER A 30 6.19 29.90 -5.07
CA SER A 30 6.74 29.77 -6.42
C SER A 30 7.62 28.52 -6.52
N GLY A 31 8.07 28.14 -7.73
CA GLY A 31 8.97 26.99 -7.92
C GLY A 31 10.26 27.12 -7.11
N ASP A 32 10.98 28.24 -7.30
CA ASP A 32 12.24 28.51 -6.60
C ASP A 32 12.05 28.55 -5.09
N LEU A 33 11.01 29.23 -4.60
CA LEU A 33 10.71 29.33 -3.17
C LEU A 33 10.30 27.97 -2.58
N ALA A 34 9.56 27.15 -3.32
CA ALA A 34 9.18 25.81 -2.88
C ALA A 34 10.41 24.90 -2.76
N ILE A 35 11.38 25.00 -3.69
CA ILE A 35 12.63 24.24 -3.61
C ILE A 35 13.47 24.73 -2.43
N SER A 36 13.67 26.04 -2.26
CA SER A 36 14.41 26.60 -1.11
C SER A 36 13.76 26.19 0.22
N TYR A 37 12.42 26.20 0.30
CA TYR A 37 11.69 25.76 1.48
C TYR A 37 11.84 24.25 1.71
N LEU A 38 11.66 23.42 0.68
CA LEU A 38 11.90 21.96 0.76
C LEU A 38 13.32 21.64 1.21
N HIS A 39 14.31 22.35 0.69
CA HIS A 39 15.72 22.20 1.09
C HIS A 39 15.89 22.50 2.58
N TYR A 40 15.34 23.62 3.06
CA TYR A 40 15.36 23.98 4.47
C TYR A 40 14.72 22.90 5.36
N ILE A 41 13.50 22.45 5.05
CA ILE A 41 12.79 21.45 5.85
C ILE A 41 13.29 20.01 5.64
N SER A 42 14.07 19.76 4.59
CA SER A 42 14.79 18.48 4.42
C SER A 42 15.93 18.33 5.43
N GLY A 43 16.34 19.45 6.04
CA GLY A 43 17.23 19.50 7.18
C GLY A 43 18.63 19.02 6.84
N GLU A 44 19.39 19.78 6.03
CA GLU A 44 20.82 19.56 5.81
C GLU A 44 21.53 19.10 7.09
N GLY A 45 21.67 17.77 7.26
CA GLY A 45 22.49 17.12 8.28
C GLY A 45 21.82 16.59 9.55
N GLU A 46 20.72 17.13 10.10
CA GLU A 46 20.44 16.88 11.55
C GLU A 46 18.98 16.59 11.96
N SER A 47 17.98 16.69 11.08
CA SER A 47 16.60 16.63 11.57
C SER A 47 15.56 16.05 10.60
N ILE A 48 15.11 14.85 10.94
CA ILE A 48 13.88 14.20 10.43
C ILE A 48 12.58 14.86 10.92
N LEU A 49 12.64 15.99 11.64
CA LEU A 49 11.49 16.52 12.39
C LEU A 49 10.39 17.12 11.50
N TYR A 50 10.66 17.36 10.20
CA TYR A 50 9.74 18.06 9.30
C TYR A 50 9.15 17.18 8.19
N VAL A 51 9.10 15.86 8.38
CA VAL A 51 8.50 14.95 7.37
C VAL A 51 7.04 15.32 7.07
N SER A 52 6.27 15.76 8.07
CA SER A 52 4.90 16.24 7.89
C SER A 52 4.82 17.46 6.97
N ASP A 53 5.72 18.43 7.17
CA ASP A 53 5.76 19.65 6.36
C ASP A 53 6.23 19.35 4.92
N GLN A 54 7.14 18.38 4.75
CA GLN A 54 7.54 17.89 3.43
C GLN A 54 6.36 17.24 2.70
N GLN A 55 5.58 16.39 3.39
CA GLN A 55 4.37 15.79 2.84
C GLN A 55 3.39 16.86 2.37
N ASP A 56 3.18 17.93 3.15
CA ASP A 56 2.30 19.04 2.76
C ASP A 56 2.74 19.72 1.45
N VAL A 57 4.05 19.94 1.27
CA VAL A 57 4.55 20.50 0.01
C VAL A 57 4.28 19.54 -1.15
N TYR A 58 4.62 18.25 -1.02
CA TYR A 58 4.40 17.27 -2.09
C TYR A 58 2.93 17.11 -2.46
N LEU A 59 2.03 17.05 -1.46
CA LEU A 59 0.60 16.96 -1.67
C LEU A 59 0.06 18.21 -2.36
N SER A 60 0.52 19.40 -1.97
CA SER A 60 0.10 20.64 -2.65
C SER A 60 0.56 20.72 -4.12
N ILE A 61 1.71 20.11 -4.44
CA ILE A 61 2.18 19.97 -5.83
C ILE A 61 1.28 19.00 -6.58
N LEU A 62 0.97 17.85 -5.98
CA LEU A 62 0.09 16.84 -6.55
C LEU A 62 -1.31 17.41 -6.82
N ASP A 63 -1.90 18.13 -5.87
CA ASP A 63 -3.20 18.79 -6.04
C ASP A 63 -3.17 19.77 -7.22
N LYS A 64 -2.12 20.58 -7.33
CA LYS A 64 -1.95 21.51 -8.45
C LYS A 64 -1.72 20.79 -9.79
N LEU A 65 -1.03 19.67 -9.78
CA LEU A 65 -0.83 18.84 -10.97
C LEU A 65 -2.14 18.21 -11.45
N MET A 66 -3.10 17.96 -10.55
CA MET A 66 -4.30 17.20 -10.87
C MET A 66 -5.58 18.05 -10.96
N ALA A 67 -5.61 19.24 -10.37
CA ALA A 67 -6.81 20.05 -10.25
C ALA A 67 -7.41 20.46 -11.61
N ASN A 68 -8.62 19.96 -11.88
CA ASN A 68 -9.46 20.35 -13.03
C ASN A 68 -8.83 20.17 -14.42
N LYS A 69 -7.92 19.20 -14.58
CA LYS A 69 -7.24 18.96 -15.85
C LYS A 69 -7.93 17.89 -16.69
N SER A 70 -7.93 18.10 -18.00
CA SER A 70 -8.31 17.08 -18.98
C SER A 70 -7.23 15.99 -19.10
N TYR A 71 -7.60 14.86 -19.69
CA TYR A 71 -6.67 13.77 -19.98
C TYR A 71 -5.46 14.24 -20.82
N SER A 72 -5.66 15.12 -21.81
CA SER A 72 -4.55 15.62 -22.63
C SER A 72 -3.59 16.52 -21.87
N GLU A 73 -4.09 17.31 -20.91
CA GLU A 73 -3.23 18.15 -20.07
C GLU A 73 -2.38 17.29 -19.14
N ILE A 74 -2.97 16.25 -18.54
CA ILE A 74 -2.23 15.26 -17.74
C ILE A 74 -1.18 14.56 -18.60
N ALA A 75 -1.53 14.16 -19.82
CA ALA A 75 -0.60 13.46 -20.71
C ALA A 75 0.64 14.29 -21.02
N ASN A 76 0.45 15.58 -21.35
CA ASN A 76 1.55 16.51 -21.61
C ASN A 76 2.42 16.72 -20.36
N GLU A 77 1.81 16.84 -19.18
CA GLU A 77 2.56 17.01 -17.93
C GLU A 77 3.35 15.77 -17.54
N MET A 78 2.78 14.59 -17.68
CA MET A 78 3.48 13.32 -17.39
C MET A 78 4.61 13.07 -18.39
N GLN A 79 4.44 13.48 -19.65
CA GLN A 79 5.53 13.45 -20.62
C GLN A 79 6.66 14.39 -20.21
N LEU A 80 6.36 15.62 -19.81
CA LEU A 80 7.37 16.54 -19.29
C LEU A 80 8.06 15.97 -18.04
N ILE A 81 7.31 15.43 -17.08
CA ILE A 81 7.87 14.79 -15.88
C ILE A 81 8.83 13.66 -16.26
N SER A 82 8.48 12.82 -17.23
CA SER A 82 9.33 11.70 -17.66
C SER A 82 10.70 12.13 -18.22
N GLU A 83 10.83 13.38 -18.70
CA GLU A 83 12.09 13.92 -19.22
C GLU A 83 13.05 14.35 -18.09
N TYR A 84 12.53 14.67 -16.90
CA TYR A 84 13.31 15.20 -15.78
C TYR A 84 13.42 14.24 -14.58
N PHE A 85 12.62 13.18 -14.54
CA PHE A 85 12.61 12.21 -13.44
C PHE A 85 13.10 10.83 -13.88
N ALA A 86 14.07 10.28 -13.16
CA ALA A 86 14.48 8.90 -13.32
C ALA A 86 13.45 7.97 -12.67
N SER A 87 12.85 7.10 -13.47
CA SER A 87 11.78 6.18 -13.07
C SER A 87 11.86 4.89 -13.89
N ASP A 88 11.34 3.79 -13.35
CA ASP A 88 11.13 2.53 -14.06
C ASP A 88 9.79 2.47 -14.80
N PHE A 89 8.89 3.45 -14.57
CA PHE A 89 7.65 3.59 -15.33
C PHE A 89 7.88 4.04 -16.77
N SER A 90 7.15 3.44 -17.71
CA SER A 90 7.00 3.97 -19.06
C SER A 90 6.18 5.26 -19.08
N VAL A 91 6.27 6.03 -20.16
CA VAL A 91 5.46 7.24 -20.34
C VAL A 91 3.97 6.92 -20.29
N GLU A 92 3.55 5.83 -20.93
CA GLU A 92 2.15 5.37 -20.91
C GLU A 92 1.68 5.01 -19.49
N GLU A 93 2.54 4.37 -18.69
CA GLU A 93 2.24 4.04 -17.30
C GLU A 93 2.10 5.30 -16.44
N LEU A 94 2.98 6.29 -16.62
CA LEU A 94 2.88 7.59 -15.94
C LEU A 94 1.59 8.34 -16.31
N ILE A 95 1.20 8.34 -17.58
CA ILE A 95 -0.06 8.95 -18.03
C ILE A 95 -1.26 8.26 -17.39
N SER A 96 -1.24 6.93 -17.36
CA SER A 96 -2.30 6.14 -16.73
C SER A 96 -2.39 6.38 -15.22
N LEU A 97 -1.24 6.49 -14.56
CA LEU A 97 -1.13 6.84 -13.15
C LEU A 97 -1.72 8.22 -12.88
N GLY A 98 -1.25 9.27 -13.55
CA GLY A 98 -1.76 10.64 -13.38
C GLY A 98 -3.26 10.75 -13.65
N SER A 99 -3.75 10.04 -14.67
CA SER A 99 -5.18 9.98 -14.99
C SER A 99 -6.00 9.31 -13.89
N SER A 100 -5.45 8.28 -13.26
CA SER A 100 -6.11 7.60 -12.14
C SER A 100 -6.11 8.48 -10.89
N MET A 101 -5.04 9.24 -10.67
CA MET A 101 -4.94 10.12 -9.51
C MET A 101 -5.94 11.29 -9.54
N THR A 102 -6.32 11.81 -10.71
CA THR A 102 -7.41 12.82 -10.78
C THR A 102 -8.78 12.33 -10.28
N LYS A 103 -8.95 11.01 -10.15
CA LYS A 103 -10.17 10.40 -9.61
C LYS A 103 -10.06 10.09 -8.11
N LEU A 104 -8.88 10.26 -7.51
CA LEU A 104 -8.69 10.05 -6.08
C LEU A 104 -9.40 11.16 -5.29
N GLN A 105 -10.04 10.77 -4.20
CA GLN A 105 -10.56 11.71 -3.21
C GLN A 105 -9.44 12.07 -2.25
N GLU A 106 -9.29 13.34 -1.88
CA GLU A 106 -8.28 13.82 -0.92
C GLU A 106 -8.29 13.01 0.39
N SER A 107 -9.47 12.56 0.85
CA SER A 107 -9.63 11.71 2.05
C SER A 107 -9.00 10.32 1.95
N LYS A 108 -8.59 9.88 0.76
CA LYS A 108 -7.92 8.60 0.52
C LYS A 108 -6.39 8.73 0.42
N ILE A 109 -5.89 9.95 0.45
CA ILE A 109 -4.45 10.20 0.51
C ILE A 109 -4.06 10.06 1.99
N PHE A 110 -3.18 9.11 2.28
CA PHE A 110 -2.68 8.84 3.62
C PHE A 110 -1.69 9.92 4.06
N LYS A 111 -2.22 11.12 4.28
CA LYS A 111 -1.50 12.23 4.91
C LYS A 111 -1.10 11.83 6.33
N ASP A 112 0.07 12.29 6.78
CA ASP A 112 0.58 12.12 8.16
C ASP A 112 0.95 10.68 8.56
N LYS A 113 0.94 9.73 7.62
CA LYS A 113 1.54 8.41 7.82
C LYS A 113 3.05 8.52 7.58
N THR A 114 3.82 8.35 8.64
CA THR A 114 5.28 8.34 8.62
C THR A 114 5.80 7.02 9.17
N LEU A 115 7.02 6.66 8.81
CA LEU A 115 7.66 5.46 9.34
C LEU A 115 7.82 5.63 10.87
N PRO A 116 7.27 4.72 11.70
CA PRO A 116 7.40 4.84 13.13
C PRO A 116 8.84 4.50 13.51
N ILE A 117 9.54 5.48 14.05
CA ILE A 117 10.96 5.41 14.37
C ILE A 117 11.21 5.82 15.83
N ILE A 118 12.24 5.22 16.41
CA ILE A 118 12.83 5.66 17.68
C ILE A 118 14.27 6.09 17.43
N VAL A 119 14.78 7.01 18.26
CA VAL A 119 16.20 7.38 18.25
C VAL A 119 16.92 6.57 19.31
N VAL A 120 17.94 5.83 18.91
CA VAL A 120 18.78 5.00 19.80
C VAL A 120 20.23 5.48 19.68
N GLU A 121 20.87 5.74 20.81
CA GLU A 121 22.30 6.03 20.86
C GLU A 121 23.10 4.72 20.87
N ILE A 122 24.00 4.55 19.89
CA ILE A 122 24.95 3.43 19.81
C ILE A 122 26.33 4.01 19.56
N ASP A 123 27.29 3.72 20.44
CA ASP A 123 28.67 4.22 20.37
C ASP A 123 28.79 5.75 20.19
N GLY A 124 27.91 6.51 20.87
CA GLY A 124 27.88 7.97 20.83
C GLY A 124 27.25 8.56 19.55
N ASN A 125 26.66 7.73 18.69
CA ASN A 125 25.94 8.17 17.50
C ASN A 125 24.44 7.86 17.64
N ASN A 126 23.60 8.77 17.14
CA ASN A 126 22.15 8.59 17.13
C ASN A 126 21.71 7.86 15.87
N TYR A 127 20.93 6.79 16.04
CA TYR A 127 20.34 5.99 14.96
C TYR A 127 18.82 6.08 14.99
N HIS A 128 18.23 6.29 13.82
CA HIS A 128 16.78 6.20 13.62
C HIS A 128 16.41 4.74 13.34
N VAL A 129 15.83 4.06 14.33
CA VAL A 129 15.49 2.64 14.25
C VAL A 129 13.99 2.50 14.02
N PRO A 130 13.56 1.90 12.88
CA PRO A 130 12.15 1.61 12.63
C PRO A 130 11.55 0.66 13.66
N GLN A 131 10.24 0.75 13.90
CA GLN A 131 9.49 -0.10 14.83
C GLN A 131 8.62 -1.12 14.05
N PRO A 132 9.08 -2.37 13.80
CA PRO A 132 8.38 -3.33 12.94
C PRO A 132 6.93 -3.63 13.33
N GLU A 133 6.66 -3.66 14.63
CA GLU A 133 5.33 -3.92 15.19
C GLU A 133 4.33 -2.84 14.75
N LYS A 134 4.71 -1.56 14.86
CA LYS A 134 3.88 -0.41 14.44
C LYS A 134 3.80 -0.25 12.92
N ILE A 135 4.84 -0.69 12.21
CA ILE A 135 4.81 -0.74 10.73
C ILE A 135 3.69 -1.68 10.26
N THR A 136 3.50 -2.81 10.95
CA THR A 136 2.44 -3.77 10.63
C THR A 136 1.04 -3.16 10.80
N GLU A 137 0.85 -2.32 11.83
CA GLU A 137 -0.41 -1.57 12.03
C GLU A 137 -0.70 -0.64 10.85
N ILE A 138 0.32 0.10 10.38
CA ILE A 138 0.21 0.99 9.23
C ILE A 138 -0.19 0.20 7.97
N PHE A 139 0.44 -0.95 7.70
CA PHE A 139 0.10 -1.78 6.54
C PHE A 139 -1.31 -2.36 6.58
N GLY A 140 -1.83 -2.70 7.77
CA GLY A 140 -3.21 -3.16 7.93
C GLY A 140 -4.26 -2.11 7.50
N GLU A 141 -3.93 -0.82 7.60
CA GLU A 141 -4.79 0.26 7.10
C GLU A 141 -4.79 0.33 5.56
N PHE A 142 -3.68 0.00 4.91
CA PHE A 142 -3.57 -0.06 3.45
C PHE A 142 -4.32 -1.25 2.85
N GLU A 143 -4.34 -2.40 3.53
CA GLU A 143 -5.10 -3.59 3.09
C GLU A 143 -6.61 -3.34 2.99
N SER A 144 -7.15 -2.37 3.74
CA SER A 144 -8.57 -1.99 3.67
C SER A 144 -8.93 -1.06 2.50
N VAL A 145 -7.94 -0.48 1.82
CA VAL A 145 -8.13 0.45 0.68
C VAL A 145 -8.02 -0.24 -0.68
N VAL A 146 -7.53 -1.49 -0.70
CA VAL A 146 -7.93 -2.43 -1.74
C VAL A 146 -9.42 -2.70 -1.46
N THR A 147 -10.30 -1.97 -2.17
CA THR A 147 -11.69 -2.41 -2.33
C THR A 147 -11.66 -3.92 -2.54
N PRO A 148 -12.56 -4.72 -1.95
CA PRO A 148 -12.64 -6.11 -2.34
C PRO A 148 -12.94 -6.12 -3.85
N GLU A 149 -11.89 -6.22 -4.67
CA GLU A 149 -11.90 -7.26 -5.69
C GLU A 149 -12.45 -8.43 -4.92
N GLU A 150 -13.66 -8.85 -5.28
CA GLU A 150 -14.25 -10.09 -4.83
C GLU A 150 -13.07 -11.04 -4.71
N LYS A 151 -12.62 -11.34 -3.47
CA LYS A 151 -11.42 -12.15 -3.26
C LYS A 151 -11.71 -13.35 -4.11
N GLU A 152 -11.03 -13.49 -5.25
CA GLU A 152 -11.41 -14.48 -6.24
C GLU A 152 -11.32 -15.79 -5.48
N LYS A 153 -12.49 -16.32 -5.12
CA LYS A 153 -12.54 -17.40 -4.15
C LYS A 153 -11.84 -18.54 -4.85
N SER A 154 -10.80 -19.06 -4.24
CA SER A 154 -10.07 -20.15 -4.85
C SER A 154 -11.05 -21.31 -5.05
N ASP A 155 -11.04 -21.83 -6.28
CA ASP A 155 -11.81 -23.02 -6.63
C ASP A 155 -11.29 -24.20 -5.83
N ILE A 156 -12.19 -24.91 -5.16
CA ILE A 156 -11.87 -26.14 -4.44
C ILE A 156 -12.81 -27.28 -4.81
N ILE A 157 -12.27 -28.49 -4.81
CA ILE A 157 -13.03 -29.74 -4.92
C ILE A 157 -12.93 -30.50 -3.60
N ILE A 158 -14.05 -30.91 -3.01
CA ILE A 158 -14.07 -31.59 -1.71
C ILE A 158 -14.55 -33.04 -1.88
N LEU A 159 -13.65 -34.00 -1.67
CA LEU A 159 -13.95 -35.41 -1.78
C LEU A 159 -13.88 -36.13 -0.42
N ASN A 160 -14.91 -36.90 -0.12
CA ASN A 160 -14.99 -37.75 1.07
C ASN A 160 -13.95 -38.87 1.02
N GLY A 161 -12.94 -38.79 1.90
CA GLY A 161 -11.86 -39.78 1.99
C GLY A 161 -12.02 -40.81 3.11
N CYS A 162 -13.00 -40.66 4.01
CA CYS A 162 -13.20 -41.55 5.16
C CYS A 162 -14.45 -42.43 5.06
N GLY A 163 -15.27 -42.26 4.02
CA GLY A 163 -16.46 -43.08 3.75
C GLY A 163 -17.67 -42.77 4.64
N SER A 164 -17.61 -41.72 5.46
CA SER A 164 -18.75 -41.30 6.29
C SER A 164 -19.79 -40.56 5.44
N PRO A 165 -21.05 -41.02 5.34
CA PRO A 165 -22.07 -40.37 4.54
C PRO A 165 -22.29 -38.90 4.92
N GLY A 166 -22.35 -37.99 3.93
CA GLY A 166 -22.66 -36.57 4.14
C GLY A 166 -21.52 -35.70 4.68
N ILE A 167 -20.35 -36.26 4.95
CA ILE A 167 -19.22 -35.51 5.53
C ILE A 167 -18.64 -34.47 4.56
N ALA A 168 -18.58 -34.77 3.26
CA ALA A 168 -18.10 -33.83 2.24
C ALA A 168 -19.05 -32.63 2.04
N ASN A 169 -20.37 -32.86 2.08
CA ASN A 169 -21.35 -31.77 2.10
C ASN A 169 -21.22 -30.90 3.36
N SER A 170 -21.01 -31.53 4.52
CA SER A 170 -20.80 -30.80 5.77
C SER A 170 -19.52 -29.95 5.74
N ALA A 171 -18.45 -30.45 5.12
CA ALA A 171 -17.22 -29.72 4.88
C ALA A 171 -17.43 -28.54 3.91
N GLY A 172 -18.12 -28.77 2.79
CA GLY A 172 -18.47 -27.72 1.83
C GLY A 172 -19.25 -26.58 2.47
N ASN A 173 -20.27 -26.88 3.27
CA ASN A 173 -21.05 -25.85 3.96
C ASN A 173 -20.23 -24.98 4.92
N LYS A 174 -19.15 -25.51 5.49
CA LYS A 174 -18.23 -24.73 6.35
C LYS A 174 -17.27 -23.87 5.54
N LEU A 175 -16.90 -24.31 4.35
CA LEU A 175 -15.85 -23.71 3.52
C LEU A 175 -16.39 -22.77 2.42
N GLN A 176 -17.70 -22.79 2.15
CA GLN A 176 -18.35 -21.99 1.09
C GLN A 176 -18.18 -20.47 1.23
N ASN A 177 -17.91 -19.97 2.44
CA ASN A 177 -17.69 -18.54 2.67
C ASN A 177 -16.30 -18.10 2.23
N ASP A 178 -15.32 -19.01 2.32
CA ASP A 178 -13.91 -18.74 2.05
C ASP A 178 -13.47 -19.20 0.66
N PHE A 179 -14.19 -20.17 0.06
CA PHE A 179 -13.83 -20.82 -1.20
C PHE A 179 -15.01 -20.96 -2.17
N GLN A 180 -14.71 -21.11 -3.46
CA GLN A 180 -15.69 -21.45 -4.48
C GLN A 180 -15.68 -22.96 -4.64
N ILE A 181 -16.77 -23.62 -4.28
CA ILE A 181 -16.82 -25.07 -4.31
C ILE A 181 -17.24 -25.51 -5.70
N VAL A 182 -16.30 -26.08 -6.45
CA VAL A 182 -16.52 -26.57 -7.82
C VAL A 182 -17.20 -27.93 -7.81
N GLU A 183 -16.80 -28.80 -6.88
CA GLU A 183 -17.32 -30.16 -6.79
C GLU A 183 -17.31 -30.68 -5.35
N ILE A 184 -18.35 -31.45 -5.01
CA ILE A 184 -18.43 -32.23 -3.77
C ILE A 184 -18.73 -33.68 -4.12
N GLY A 185 -17.92 -34.61 -3.64
CA GLY A 185 -18.05 -36.02 -4.03
C GLY A 185 -17.38 -37.01 -3.08
N ASN A 186 -17.12 -38.20 -3.60
CA ASN A 186 -16.37 -39.25 -2.91
C ASN A 186 -14.97 -39.35 -3.51
N ALA A 187 -13.97 -39.56 -2.67
CA ALA A 187 -12.62 -39.83 -3.15
C ALA A 187 -12.56 -41.22 -3.79
N ALA A 188 -11.49 -41.49 -4.56
CA ALA A 188 -11.27 -42.81 -5.18
C ALA A 188 -11.12 -43.97 -4.16
N SER A 189 -10.94 -43.65 -2.87
CA SER A 189 -10.85 -44.61 -1.77
C SER A 189 -11.40 -43.98 -0.48
N PHE A 190 -11.84 -44.82 0.45
CA PHE A 190 -12.27 -44.39 1.80
C PHE A 190 -11.25 -44.74 2.90
N GLN A 191 -10.06 -45.19 2.50
CA GLN A 191 -9.00 -45.62 3.43
C GLN A 191 -8.03 -44.49 3.79
N TYR A 192 -8.40 -43.24 3.53
CA TYR A 192 -7.55 -42.11 3.91
C TYR A 192 -7.63 -41.92 5.43
N THR A 193 -6.48 -41.93 6.09
CA THR A 193 -6.36 -41.66 7.54
C THR A 193 -6.09 -40.19 7.85
N GLU A 194 -5.72 -39.40 6.82
CA GLU A 194 -5.38 -37.99 6.91
C GLU A 194 -6.01 -37.22 5.74
N THR A 195 -6.25 -35.92 5.95
CA THR A 195 -6.70 -35.03 4.88
C THR A 195 -5.55 -34.70 3.96
N LYS A 196 -5.73 -34.95 2.66
CA LYS A 196 -4.80 -34.57 1.59
C LYS A 196 -5.28 -33.31 0.91
N ILE A 197 -4.42 -32.29 0.85
CA ILE A 197 -4.65 -31.05 0.12
C ILE A 197 -3.68 -31.06 -1.07
N ILE A 198 -4.22 -31.02 -2.29
CA ILE A 198 -3.48 -31.12 -3.54
C ILE A 198 -3.63 -29.78 -4.27
N VAL A 199 -2.69 -28.88 -4.07
CA VAL A 199 -2.73 -27.58 -4.73
C VAL A 199 -2.25 -27.71 -6.18
N THR A 200 -3.14 -27.39 -7.11
CA THR A 200 -2.84 -27.41 -8.56
C THR A 200 -2.38 -26.06 -9.11
N SER A 201 -2.31 -25.04 -8.25
CA SER A 201 -1.85 -23.68 -8.59
C SER A 201 -0.33 -23.51 -8.46
N PHE A 202 0.26 -22.72 -9.35
CA PHE A 202 1.69 -22.34 -9.32
C PHE A 202 2.00 -21.17 -8.35
N LYS A 203 0.99 -20.56 -7.71
CA LYS A 203 1.17 -19.44 -6.77
C LYS A 203 1.36 -19.92 -5.33
N ILE A 204 2.58 -19.84 -4.82
CA ILE A 204 2.96 -20.26 -3.46
C ILE A 204 2.20 -19.47 -2.37
N SER A 205 1.88 -18.19 -2.61
CA SER A 205 1.17 -17.32 -1.66
C SER A 205 -0.27 -17.76 -1.34
N VAL A 206 -0.84 -18.71 -2.08
CA VAL A 206 -2.19 -19.25 -1.87
C VAL A 206 -2.17 -20.51 -0.99
N ILE A 207 -1.03 -21.20 -0.89
CA ILE A 207 -0.94 -22.55 -0.31
C ILE A 207 -1.15 -22.56 1.21
N GLU A 208 -0.43 -21.69 1.94
CA GLU A 208 -0.49 -21.64 3.41
C GLU A 208 -1.87 -21.28 3.97
N PRO A 209 -2.55 -20.21 3.51
CA PRO A 209 -3.86 -19.84 4.06
C PRO A 209 -4.95 -20.89 3.76
N VAL A 210 -4.90 -21.56 2.60
CA VAL A 210 -5.81 -22.67 2.27
C VAL A 210 -5.62 -23.82 3.24
N ALA A 211 -4.37 -24.25 3.46
CA ALA A 211 -4.06 -25.37 4.33
C ALA A 211 -4.48 -25.12 5.78
N ILE A 212 -4.19 -23.93 6.33
CA ILE A 212 -4.58 -23.54 7.70
C ILE A 212 -6.10 -23.54 7.87
N THR A 213 -6.83 -22.97 6.90
CA THR A 213 -8.30 -22.87 6.96
C THR A 213 -8.93 -24.26 6.91
N VAL A 214 -8.50 -25.12 5.97
CA VAL A 214 -8.99 -26.49 5.84
C VAL A 214 -8.75 -27.32 7.11
N ILE A 215 -7.55 -27.25 7.70
CA ILE A 215 -7.20 -27.99 8.92
C ILE A 215 -8.06 -27.55 10.11
N ARG A 216 -8.43 -26.25 10.19
CA ARG A 216 -9.24 -25.72 11.29
C ARG A 216 -10.67 -26.28 11.32
N TYR A 217 -11.25 -26.67 10.17
CA TYR A 217 -12.68 -26.99 10.07
C TYR A 217 -13.01 -28.49 9.90
N LEU A 218 -12.01 -29.33 9.65
CA LEU A 218 -12.20 -30.74 9.30
C LEU A 218 -11.67 -31.69 10.38
N CYS A 219 -12.55 -32.56 10.89
CA CYS A 219 -12.23 -33.60 11.88
C CYS A 219 -12.16 -35.02 11.28
N CYS A 220 -12.12 -35.15 9.96
CA CYS A 220 -12.09 -36.41 9.22
C CYS A 220 -11.13 -36.29 8.03
N ALA A 221 -10.78 -37.41 7.40
CA ALA A 221 -9.92 -37.43 6.23
C ALA A 221 -10.69 -37.06 4.94
N PHE A 222 -10.16 -36.08 4.20
CA PHE A 222 -10.67 -35.64 2.91
C PHE A 222 -9.57 -35.66 1.84
N VAL A 223 -9.97 -35.64 0.56
CA VAL A 223 -9.07 -35.26 -0.54
C VAL A 223 -9.61 -33.97 -1.11
N ILE A 224 -8.81 -32.91 -1.03
CA ILE A 224 -9.16 -31.56 -1.47
C ILE A 224 -8.20 -31.14 -2.57
N PHE A 225 -8.74 -30.67 -3.67
CA PHE A 225 -7.98 -30.05 -4.77
C PHE A 225 -8.24 -28.55 -4.79
#